data_AF-A0A1B0CWL0-F1
#
_entry.id   AF-A0A1B0CWL0-F1
#
_cell.length_a   1.000
_cell.length_b   1.000
_cell.length_c   1.000
_cell.angle_alpha   90.00
_cell.angle_beta   90.00
_cell.angle_gamma   90.00
#
_symmetry.space_group_name_H-M   'P 1'
#
loop_
_entity.id
_entity.type
_entity.pdbx_description
1 polymer ?
#
loop_
_entity_poly.entity_id
_entity_poly.type
_entity_poly.pdbx_seq_one_letter_code
_entity_poly.pdbx_strand_id
1 'polypeptide(L)'
;MATPNDSTVFRNPKDFSGKMPDDVWLSKAKQEQFSSYFSDIIDELAAKAASFSPLDNGKRIRRILEHVIPGGNNFPGVMIAETYKILTPQHKRTPENLKLAYYLGWCYEVVMESFNLADDIFDESQTRRDRICWYQLPDVGPRAVNDTLMIEIAAGYTDLHALKEAKSIITDINYLYTIQNDFYDCFGDPKVMGKVTSDITKGRCRWPAVVAMKLANPEQKEIMKSNYGREDPESYYLGWCYEVVMESFNLADDIFDEGQTRRDRICWYQLPDVGPRAVNDTLMIEIAGYYLLRKYFGNLECYTRLLKLINEFTFQVCIGQNLDVDVSKDLDKLTFDTYREIIGTTTLYVVGYNPIALGMTLAGYTDLHVLKEAKSIIADINYFYIIQNDFYDSFGDP
;
A
#
# COMPACT_ATOMS: atom_id res chain seq x y z
N MET A 1 18.03 -40.00 -30.67
CA MET A 1 16.92 -39.08 -30.39
C MET A 1 16.71 -39.05 -28.90
N ALA A 2 17.34 -38.10 -28.21
CA ALA A 2 17.15 -37.87 -26.78
C ALA A 2 16.04 -36.83 -26.63
N THR A 3 15.01 -37.16 -25.87
CA THR A 3 13.89 -36.28 -25.58
C THR A 3 14.35 -35.11 -24.69
N PRO A 4 13.87 -33.87 -24.93
CA PRO A 4 14.35 -32.69 -24.21
C PRO A 4 13.92 -32.68 -22.74
N ASN A 5 14.84 -32.16 -21.94
CA ASN A 5 14.80 -31.98 -20.50
C ASN A 5 13.54 -31.29 -19.96
N ASP A 6 13.06 -31.90 -18.88
CA ASP A 6 12.13 -31.43 -17.87
C ASP A 6 12.58 -30.07 -17.28
N SER A 7 12.21 -28.99 -17.98
CA SER A 7 12.62 -27.61 -17.68
C SER A 7 11.40 -26.70 -17.55
N THR A 8 10.51 -27.02 -16.62
CA THR A 8 9.54 -26.06 -16.07
C THR A 8 9.19 -26.45 -14.63
N VAL A 9 9.96 -25.95 -13.65
CA VAL A 9 9.60 -26.03 -12.22
C VAL A 9 8.57 -24.94 -11.89
N PHE A 10 7.46 -24.93 -12.63
CA PHE A 10 6.26 -24.20 -12.27
C PHE A 10 5.09 -25.13 -12.58
N ARG A 11 4.67 -25.89 -11.56
CA ARG A 11 3.47 -26.73 -11.67
C ARG A 11 2.24 -25.83 -11.78
N ASN A 12 1.30 -26.24 -12.62
CA ASN A 12 0.02 -25.56 -12.74
C ASN A 12 -0.71 -25.59 -11.38
N PRO A 13 -1.17 -24.46 -10.82
CA PRO A 13 -1.88 -24.42 -9.54
C PRO A 13 -3.11 -25.33 -9.50
N LYS A 14 -3.70 -25.66 -10.66
CA LYS A 14 -4.82 -26.59 -10.80
C LYS A 14 -4.47 -28.06 -10.56
N ASP A 15 -3.19 -28.41 -10.53
CA ASP A 15 -2.71 -29.77 -10.23
C ASP A 15 -2.62 -30.03 -8.71
N PHE A 16 -2.92 -29.03 -7.87
CA PHE A 16 -3.16 -29.23 -6.44
C PHE A 16 -4.56 -29.84 -6.24
N SER A 17 -4.63 -31.17 -6.23
CA SER A 17 -5.85 -31.91 -5.88
C SER A 17 -6.11 -32.02 -4.36
N GLY A 18 -5.22 -31.46 -3.54
CA GLY A 18 -5.42 -31.31 -2.11
C GLY A 18 -5.96 -29.91 -1.77
N LYS A 19 -6.74 -29.80 -0.69
CA LYS A 19 -7.01 -28.51 -0.03
C LYS A 19 -5.67 -27.76 0.09
N MET A 20 -5.59 -26.52 -0.43
CA MET A 20 -4.49 -25.65 -0.03
C MET A 20 -4.47 -25.61 1.51
N PRO A 21 -3.32 -25.81 2.16
CA PRO A 21 -3.26 -25.65 3.61
C PRO A 21 -3.75 -24.25 3.97
N ASP A 22 -4.49 -24.10 5.07
CA ASP A 22 -5.00 -22.81 5.56
C ASP A 22 -3.87 -21.79 5.92
N ASP A 23 -2.60 -22.15 5.71
CA ASP A 23 -1.38 -21.39 6.00
C ASP A 23 -0.38 -21.50 4.85
N VAL A 24 -0.57 -20.72 3.78
CA VAL A 24 0.23 -20.90 2.56
C VAL A 24 1.63 -20.28 2.69
N TRP A 25 1.80 -19.14 3.37
CA TRP A 25 3.12 -18.49 3.51
C TRP A 25 3.31 -17.73 4.82
N LEU A 26 2.26 -17.10 5.36
CA LEU A 26 2.35 -16.22 6.52
C LEU A 26 1.31 -16.54 7.59
N SER A 27 1.62 -17.52 8.44
CA SER A 27 0.92 -17.67 9.72
C SER A 27 1.69 -17.00 10.85
N LYS A 28 0.96 -16.62 11.89
CA LYS A 28 1.53 -16.15 13.15
C LYS A 28 2.57 -17.13 13.70
N ALA A 29 2.32 -18.44 13.60
CA ALA A 29 3.25 -19.47 14.02
C ALA A 29 4.57 -19.45 13.22
N LYS A 30 4.52 -19.27 11.90
CA LYS A 30 5.72 -19.14 11.05
C LYS A 30 6.49 -17.84 11.34
N GLN A 31 5.78 -16.74 11.57
CA GLN A 31 6.39 -15.46 11.97
C GLN A 31 7.06 -15.57 13.35
N GLU A 32 6.41 -16.19 14.33
CA GLU A 32 6.98 -16.43 15.66
C GLU A 32 8.21 -17.34 15.59
N GLN A 33 8.14 -18.40 14.77
CA GLN A 33 9.26 -19.29 14.52
C GLN A 33 10.44 -18.56 13.88
N PHE A 34 10.19 -17.73 12.86
CA PHE A 34 11.21 -16.88 12.24
C PHE A 34 11.82 -15.91 13.27
N SER A 35 10.96 -15.23 14.05
CA SER A 35 11.30 -14.31 15.14
C SER A 35 12.19 -14.93 16.21
N SER A 36 12.05 -16.23 16.48
CA SER A 36 12.89 -16.92 17.49
C SER A 36 14.38 -16.93 17.16
N TYR A 37 14.77 -16.74 15.89
CA TYR A 37 16.18 -16.68 15.47
C TYR A 37 16.76 -15.27 15.49
N PHE A 38 15.95 -14.24 15.82
CA PHE A 38 16.40 -12.86 15.77
C PHE A 38 17.53 -12.56 16.76
N SER A 39 17.44 -13.09 17.99
CA SER A 39 18.48 -12.91 19.01
C SER A 39 19.82 -13.48 18.57
N ASP A 40 19.81 -14.66 17.93
CA ASP A 40 21.02 -15.28 17.42
C ASP A 40 21.73 -14.37 16.40
N ILE A 41 20.96 -13.77 15.49
CA ILE A 41 21.49 -12.90 14.44
C ILE A 41 22.10 -11.64 15.04
N ILE A 42 21.42 -11.01 16.01
CA ILE A 42 21.97 -9.87 16.74
C ILE A 42 23.28 -10.27 17.41
N ASP A 43 23.31 -11.42 18.10
CA ASP A 43 24.47 -11.89 18.84
C ASP A 43 25.67 -12.15 17.92
N GLU A 44 25.47 -12.81 16.78
CA GLU A 44 26.49 -13.06 15.75
C GLU A 44 27.04 -11.75 15.17
N LEU A 45 26.17 -10.82 14.76
CA LEU A 45 26.60 -9.54 14.19
C LEU A 45 27.31 -8.65 15.22
N ALA A 46 26.81 -8.64 16.47
CA ALA A 46 27.44 -7.91 17.57
C ALA A 46 28.82 -8.49 17.92
N ALA A 47 28.95 -9.82 17.97
CA ALA A 47 30.23 -10.50 18.19
C ALA A 47 31.22 -10.21 17.06
N LYS A 48 30.74 -10.23 15.80
CA LYS A 48 31.57 -9.89 14.64
C LYS A 48 32.07 -8.45 14.71
N ALA A 49 31.21 -7.49 15.05
CA ALA A 49 31.62 -6.10 15.22
C ALA A 49 32.61 -5.90 16.37
N ALA A 50 32.41 -6.59 17.49
CA ALA A 50 33.35 -6.59 18.61
C ALA A 50 34.71 -7.21 18.25
N SER A 51 34.77 -8.11 17.26
CA SER A 51 36.03 -8.70 16.81
C SER A 51 36.96 -7.70 16.09
N PHE A 52 36.41 -6.63 15.51
CA PHE A 52 37.18 -5.63 14.78
C PHE A 52 37.70 -4.49 15.66
N SER A 53 37.13 -4.29 16.84
CA SER A 53 37.55 -3.23 17.75
C SER A 53 37.15 -3.57 19.20
N PRO A 54 38.02 -3.31 20.19
CA PRO A 54 37.67 -3.43 21.60
C PRO A 54 36.68 -2.35 22.08
N LEU A 55 36.34 -1.38 21.21
CA LEU A 55 35.30 -0.39 21.46
C LEU A 55 33.90 -0.99 21.26
N ASP A 56 32.88 -0.32 21.81
CA ASP A 56 31.52 -0.83 22.02
C ASP A 56 30.65 -1.01 20.74
N ASN A 57 31.27 -1.32 19.60
CA ASN A 57 30.62 -1.48 18.30
C ASN A 57 29.59 -2.62 18.30
N GLY A 58 29.83 -3.68 19.08
CA GLY A 58 28.86 -4.77 19.26
C GLY A 58 27.55 -4.29 19.90
N LYS A 59 27.63 -3.45 20.95
CA LYS A 59 26.43 -2.85 21.56
C LYS A 59 25.75 -1.85 20.61
N ARG A 60 26.53 -1.16 19.76
CA ARG A 60 25.97 -0.26 18.76
C ARG A 60 25.14 -1.02 17.72
N ILE A 61 25.67 -2.09 17.11
CA ILE A 61 24.90 -2.92 16.15
C ILE A 61 23.64 -3.46 16.81
N ARG A 62 23.77 -4.03 18.02
CA ARG A 62 22.61 -4.52 18.78
C ARG A 62 21.53 -3.45 18.92
N ARG A 63 21.91 -2.27 19.39
CA ARG A 63 20.96 -1.17 19.59
C ARG A 63 20.30 -0.72 18.29
N ILE A 64 21.04 -0.68 17.18
CA ILE A 64 20.47 -0.36 15.86
C ILE A 64 19.39 -1.39 15.55
N LEU A 65 19.74 -2.68 15.50
CA LEU A 65 18.83 -3.75 15.09
C LEU A 65 17.60 -3.87 16.00
N GLU A 66 17.77 -3.75 17.31
CA GLU A 66 16.66 -3.75 18.29
C GLU A 66 15.74 -2.53 18.15
N HIS A 67 16.23 -1.42 17.63
CA HIS A 67 15.43 -0.25 17.35
C HIS A 67 14.65 -0.39 16.04
N VAL A 68 15.34 -0.79 14.97
CA VAL A 68 14.84 -0.65 13.59
C VAL A 68 14.03 -1.84 13.10
N ILE A 69 14.37 -3.07 13.52
CA ILE A 69 13.70 -4.30 13.02
C ILE A 69 12.32 -4.56 13.64
N PRO A 70 12.12 -4.41 14.97
CA PRO A 70 10.81 -4.70 15.56
C PRO A 70 9.67 -3.88 14.96
N GLY A 71 8.49 -4.50 14.82
CA GLY A 71 7.30 -3.88 14.21
C GLY A 71 7.15 -4.16 12.71
N GLY A 72 8.12 -4.82 12.07
CA GLY A 72 7.96 -5.36 10.71
C GLY A 72 7.22 -6.71 10.72
N ASN A 73 6.51 -7.03 9.63
CA ASN A 73 5.86 -8.34 9.45
C ASN A 73 6.84 -9.44 9.01
N ASN A 74 8.10 -9.09 8.69
CA ASN A 74 9.19 -9.95 8.25
C ASN A 74 8.77 -10.94 7.14
N PHE A 75 7.83 -10.51 6.29
CA PHE A 75 7.22 -11.39 5.30
C PHE A 75 8.24 -12.02 4.35
N PRO A 76 9.16 -11.26 3.74
CA PRO A 76 10.17 -11.83 2.85
C PRO A 76 11.08 -12.85 3.56
N GLY A 77 11.53 -12.56 4.78
CA GLY A 77 12.37 -13.46 5.57
C GLY A 77 11.69 -14.80 5.84
N VAL A 78 10.40 -14.78 6.20
CA VAL A 78 9.59 -16.00 6.35
C VAL A 78 9.48 -16.74 5.01
N MET A 79 9.20 -16.04 3.92
CA MET A 79 9.08 -16.66 2.58
C MET A 79 10.36 -17.38 2.16
N ILE A 80 11.54 -16.82 2.46
CA ILE A 80 12.83 -17.47 2.17
C ILE A 80 12.93 -18.81 2.90
N ALA A 81 12.62 -18.83 4.19
CA ALA A 81 12.67 -20.04 5.01
C ALA A 81 11.63 -21.10 4.56
N GLU A 82 10.39 -20.68 4.28
CA GLU A 82 9.32 -21.58 3.81
C GLU A 82 9.61 -22.14 2.41
N THR A 83 10.16 -21.31 1.52
CA THR A 83 10.56 -21.75 0.17
C THR A 83 11.62 -22.84 0.26
N TYR A 84 12.63 -22.67 1.12
CA TYR A 84 13.64 -23.70 1.35
C TYR A 84 13.01 -25.01 1.84
N LYS A 85 12.08 -24.93 2.80
CA LYS A 85 11.35 -26.12 3.27
C LYS A 85 10.59 -26.80 2.14
N ILE A 86 9.91 -26.05 1.27
CA ILE A 86 9.11 -26.63 0.19
C ILE A 86 9.99 -27.33 -0.86
N LEU A 87 11.07 -26.68 -1.30
CA LEU A 87 11.91 -27.15 -2.39
C LEU A 87 12.93 -28.22 -1.99
N THR A 88 13.29 -28.29 -0.70
CA THR A 88 14.32 -29.22 -0.23
C THR A 88 13.72 -30.60 0.11
N PRO A 89 14.28 -31.73 -0.36
CA PRO A 89 13.84 -33.06 0.06
C PRO A 89 13.94 -33.27 1.58
N GLN A 90 13.01 -34.01 2.19
CA GLN A 90 12.93 -34.17 3.66
C GLN A 90 14.25 -34.60 4.32
N HIS A 91 15.02 -35.52 3.71
CA HIS A 91 16.30 -36.00 4.24
C HIS A 91 17.41 -34.93 4.29
N LYS A 92 17.25 -33.81 3.57
CA LYS A 92 18.16 -32.65 3.61
C LYS A 92 17.66 -31.53 4.53
N ARG A 93 16.44 -31.62 5.06
CA ARG A 93 15.88 -30.64 6.02
C ARG A 93 16.38 -30.94 7.45
N THR A 94 17.69 -31.03 7.63
CA THR A 94 18.27 -31.20 8.97
C THR A 94 18.07 -29.91 9.78
N PRO A 95 18.10 -29.97 11.12
CA PRO A 95 18.01 -28.78 11.96
C PRO A 95 19.02 -27.69 11.58
N GLU A 96 20.24 -28.08 11.21
CA GLU A 96 21.31 -27.16 10.80
C GLU A 96 20.97 -26.46 9.50
N ASN A 97 20.49 -27.21 8.50
CA ASN A 97 20.12 -26.65 7.20
C ASN A 97 18.89 -25.74 7.29
N LEU A 98 17.91 -26.09 8.12
CA LEU A 98 16.75 -25.23 8.39
C LEU A 98 17.18 -23.95 9.10
N LYS A 99 18.08 -24.05 10.09
CA LYS A 99 18.66 -22.90 10.79
C LYS A 99 19.36 -21.95 9.81
N LEU A 100 20.14 -22.48 8.86
CA LEU A 100 20.76 -21.67 7.81
C LEU A 100 19.73 -20.96 6.91
N ALA A 101 18.61 -21.60 6.59
CA ALA A 101 17.54 -20.97 5.82
C ALA A 101 16.88 -19.79 6.57
N TYR A 102 16.65 -19.94 7.88
CA TYR A 102 16.18 -18.83 8.73
C TYR A 102 17.20 -17.71 8.82
N TYR A 103 18.49 -18.06 8.98
CA TYR A 103 19.57 -17.07 9.02
C TYR A 103 19.65 -16.29 7.71
N LEU A 104 19.52 -16.96 6.56
CA LEU A 104 19.47 -16.28 5.27
C LEU A 104 18.29 -15.31 5.18
N GLY A 105 17.11 -15.71 5.65
CA GLY A 105 15.96 -14.82 5.73
C GLY A 105 16.22 -13.60 6.61
N TRP A 106 16.87 -13.77 7.77
CA TRP A 106 17.25 -12.64 8.63
C TRP A 106 18.32 -11.74 8.01
N CYS A 107 19.27 -12.30 7.27
CA CYS A 107 20.27 -11.51 6.56
C CYS A 107 19.59 -10.64 5.49
N TYR A 108 18.58 -11.18 4.81
CA TYR A 108 17.75 -10.39 3.92
C TYR A 108 17.02 -9.26 4.67
N GLU A 109 16.35 -9.55 5.79
CA GLU A 109 15.65 -8.51 6.58
C GLU A 109 16.60 -7.40 7.05
N VAL A 110 17.82 -7.74 7.51
CA VAL A 110 18.82 -6.74 7.92
C VAL A 110 19.30 -5.88 6.74
N VAL A 111 19.50 -6.48 5.56
CA VAL A 111 19.84 -5.73 4.34
C VAL A 111 18.69 -4.83 3.90
N MET A 112 17.45 -5.31 3.92
CA MET A 112 16.30 -4.47 3.59
C MET A 112 16.14 -3.32 4.57
N GLU A 113 16.43 -3.55 5.84
CA GLU A 113 16.39 -2.49 6.85
C GLU A 113 17.48 -1.45 6.68
N SER A 114 18.64 -1.79 6.10
CA SER A 114 19.64 -0.78 5.73
C SER A 114 19.10 0.15 4.63
N PHE A 115 18.35 -0.36 3.66
CA PHE A 115 17.68 0.49 2.68
C PHE A 115 16.63 1.40 3.33
N ASN A 116 15.84 0.90 4.28
CA ASN A 116 14.86 1.71 5.01
C ASN A 116 15.52 2.85 5.80
N LEU A 117 16.66 2.57 6.45
CA LEU A 117 17.43 3.58 7.17
C LEU A 117 17.99 4.66 6.23
N ALA A 118 18.49 4.26 5.06
CA ALA A 118 18.94 5.21 4.04
C ALA A 118 17.76 6.07 3.55
N ASP A 119 16.62 5.43 3.21
CA ASP A 119 15.39 6.07 2.77
C ASP A 119 14.91 7.12 3.78
N ASP A 120 14.87 6.76 5.07
CA ASP A 120 14.46 7.68 6.14
C ASP A 120 15.32 8.94 6.22
N ILE A 121 16.63 8.81 6.00
CA ILE A 121 17.56 9.94 5.96
C ILE A 121 17.32 10.79 4.70
N PHE A 122 17.17 10.15 3.53
CA PHE A 122 16.97 10.86 2.27
C PHE A 122 15.63 11.59 2.19
N ASP A 123 14.59 11.03 2.81
CA ASP A 123 13.22 11.56 2.81
C ASP A 123 12.92 12.50 3.97
N GLU A 124 13.85 12.63 4.92
CA GLU A 124 13.64 13.36 6.16
C GLU A 124 12.42 12.83 6.96
N SER A 125 12.21 11.51 6.90
CA SER A 125 11.12 10.80 7.58
C SER A 125 11.17 11.01 9.09
N GLN A 126 10.01 11.19 9.73
CA GLN A 126 9.92 11.40 11.18
C GLN A 126 9.77 10.09 11.96
N THR A 127 8.94 9.18 11.44
CA THR A 127 8.58 7.92 12.09
C THR A 127 8.56 6.75 11.10
N ARG A 128 8.85 5.54 11.61
CA ARG A 128 8.71 4.26 10.93
C ARG A 128 8.36 3.18 11.97
N ARG A 129 7.41 2.30 11.66
CA ARG A 129 6.94 1.21 12.56
C ARG A 129 6.60 1.73 13.97
N ASP A 130 5.86 2.84 14.02
CA ASP A 130 5.45 3.53 15.25
C ASP A 130 6.60 3.99 16.15
N ARG A 131 7.81 4.12 15.60
CA ARG A 131 9.01 4.59 16.29
C ARG A 131 9.62 5.77 15.56
N ILE A 132 10.36 6.61 16.30
CA ILE A 132 11.15 7.70 15.72
C ILE A 132 12.22 7.08 14.79
N CYS A 133 12.37 7.62 13.58
CA CYS A 133 13.40 7.18 12.64
C CYS A 133 14.80 7.25 13.29
N TRP A 134 15.66 6.26 13.04
CA TRP A 134 16.94 6.11 13.75
C TRP A 134 17.82 7.38 13.72
N TYR A 135 17.88 8.07 12.58
CA TYR A 135 18.70 9.26 12.41
C TYR A 135 18.19 10.49 13.19
N GLN A 136 16.91 10.49 13.57
CA GLN A 136 16.27 11.54 14.38
C GLN A 136 16.52 11.36 15.88
N LEU A 137 17.09 10.22 16.31
CA LEU A 137 17.45 10.04 17.72
C LEU A 137 18.53 11.07 18.14
N PRO A 138 18.38 11.75 19.30
CA PRO A 138 19.25 12.87 19.68
C PRO A 138 20.75 12.56 19.72
N ASP A 139 21.12 11.30 19.95
CA ASP A 139 22.50 10.85 20.08
C ASP A 139 23.06 10.15 18.83
N VAL A 140 22.26 10.04 17.77
CA VAL A 140 22.63 9.41 16.50
C VAL A 140 22.99 10.47 15.46
N GLY A 141 22.03 11.28 15.04
CA GLY A 141 22.21 12.33 14.04
C GLY A 141 22.90 11.84 12.75
N PRO A 142 23.88 12.59 12.20
CA PRO A 142 24.57 12.23 10.95
C PRO A 142 25.29 10.88 10.95
N ARG A 143 25.55 10.29 12.12
CA ARG A 143 26.18 8.96 12.22
C ARG A 143 25.30 7.85 11.66
N ALA A 144 24.00 8.09 11.53
CA ALA A 144 23.06 7.14 10.95
C ALA A 144 23.46 6.67 9.53
N VAL A 145 24.13 7.54 8.75
CA VAL A 145 24.65 7.15 7.43
C VAL A 145 25.69 6.02 7.55
N ASN A 146 26.61 6.14 8.50
CA ASN A 146 27.60 5.11 8.76
C ASN A 146 26.96 3.85 9.39
N ASP A 147 25.96 4.02 10.26
CA ASP A 147 25.22 2.90 10.85
C ASP A 147 24.51 2.07 9.79
N THR A 148 23.91 2.74 8.80
CA THR A 148 23.23 2.12 7.66
C THR A 148 24.18 1.22 6.87
N LEU A 149 25.33 1.77 6.47
CA LEU A 149 26.37 1.02 5.76
C LEU A 149 26.92 -0.14 6.61
N MET A 150 27.08 0.09 7.91
CA MET A 150 27.63 -0.90 8.82
C MET A 150 26.73 -2.14 8.92
N ILE A 151 25.40 -1.97 9.06
CA ILE A 151 24.50 -3.12 9.15
C ILE A 151 24.35 -3.85 7.81
N GLU A 152 24.38 -3.13 6.68
CA GLU A 152 24.38 -3.73 5.34
C GLU A 152 25.61 -4.64 5.14
N ILE A 153 26.80 -4.10 5.44
CA ILE A 153 28.05 -4.84 5.34
C ILE A 153 28.08 -6.01 6.33
N ALA A 154 27.58 -5.80 7.55
CA ALA A 154 27.51 -6.84 8.57
C ALA A 154 26.65 -8.04 8.11
N ALA A 155 25.51 -7.76 7.48
CA ALA A 155 24.66 -8.79 6.88
C ALA A 155 25.29 -9.46 5.64
N GLY A 156 26.13 -8.74 4.88
CA GLY A 156 26.86 -9.31 3.74
C GLY A 156 27.95 -10.33 4.10
N TYR A 157 28.39 -10.39 5.37
CA TYR A 157 29.41 -11.34 5.83
C TYR A 157 28.89 -12.76 6.03
N THR A 158 27.57 -13.00 5.99
CA THR A 158 26.99 -14.28 6.43
C THR A 158 26.91 -15.36 5.35
N ASP A 159 26.80 -15.06 4.05
CA ASP A 159 27.17 -15.96 2.92
C ASP A 159 27.01 -15.25 1.55
N LEU A 160 28.13 -14.87 0.93
CA LEU A 160 28.17 -14.28 -0.42
C LEU A 160 27.69 -15.24 -1.53
N HIS A 161 27.71 -16.55 -1.30
CA HIS A 161 27.29 -17.54 -2.29
C HIS A 161 25.76 -17.64 -2.37
N ALA A 162 25.08 -17.72 -1.23
CA ALA A 162 23.61 -17.75 -1.16
C ALA A 162 22.97 -16.44 -1.68
N LEU A 163 23.56 -15.28 -1.37
CA LEU A 163 23.12 -13.97 -1.87
C LEU A 163 23.22 -13.87 -3.40
N LYS A 164 24.23 -14.50 -4.01
CA LYS A 164 24.44 -14.47 -5.47
C LYS A 164 23.41 -15.32 -6.22
N GLU A 165 22.99 -16.44 -5.63
CA GLU A 165 21.94 -17.32 -6.20
C GLU A 165 20.53 -16.76 -5.99
N ALA A 166 20.26 -16.12 -4.85
CA ALA A 166 18.96 -15.51 -4.56
C ALA A 166 18.73 -14.15 -5.23
N LYS A 167 19.78 -13.54 -5.81
CA LYS A 167 19.77 -12.16 -6.33
C LYS A 167 18.64 -11.88 -7.32
N SER A 168 18.33 -12.79 -8.24
CA SER A 168 17.26 -12.56 -9.22
C SER A 168 15.87 -12.54 -8.57
N ILE A 169 15.59 -13.50 -7.70
CA ILE A 169 14.32 -13.58 -6.95
C ILE A 169 14.16 -12.39 -6.03
N ILE A 170 15.23 -12.03 -5.30
CA ILE A 170 15.27 -10.85 -4.43
C ILE A 170 15.01 -9.57 -5.24
N THR A 171 15.60 -9.46 -6.43
CA THR A 171 15.40 -8.29 -7.30
C THR A 171 13.94 -8.20 -7.73
N ASP A 172 13.33 -9.30 -8.17
CA ASP A 172 11.93 -9.32 -8.61
C ASP A 172 10.95 -9.03 -7.45
N ILE A 173 11.21 -9.58 -6.26
CA ILE A 173 10.43 -9.28 -5.04
C ILE A 173 10.61 -7.81 -4.66
N ASN A 174 11.83 -7.27 -4.71
CA ASN A 174 12.08 -5.85 -4.43
C ASN A 174 11.38 -4.94 -5.44
N TYR A 175 11.34 -5.30 -6.72
CA TYR A 175 10.56 -4.57 -7.72
C TYR A 175 9.08 -4.60 -7.38
N LEU A 176 8.51 -5.77 -7.05
CA LEU A 176 7.11 -5.88 -6.65
C LEU A 176 6.82 -5.04 -5.40
N TYR A 177 7.66 -5.15 -4.37
CA TYR A 177 7.51 -4.41 -3.12
C TYR A 177 7.59 -2.90 -3.36
N THR A 178 8.50 -2.44 -4.22
CA THR A 178 8.63 -1.02 -4.58
C THR A 178 7.40 -0.54 -5.34
N ILE A 179 6.87 -1.32 -6.29
CA ILE A 179 5.65 -0.97 -7.01
C ILE A 179 4.44 -0.91 -6.07
N GLN A 180 4.34 -1.87 -5.14
CA GLN A 180 3.29 -1.86 -4.11
C GLN A 180 3.43 -0.65 -3.18
N ASN A 181 4.65 -0.30 -2.77
CA ASN A 181 4.91 0.86 -1.95
C ASN A 181 4.52 2.16 -2.69
N ASP A 182 4.99 2.35 -3.93
CA ASP A 182 4.62 3.51 -4.75
C ASP A 182 3.11 3.57 -5.06
N PHE A 183 2.42 2.42 -5.11
CA PHE A 183 0.97 2.35 -5.21
C PHE A 183 0.29 2.82 -3.92
N TYR A 184 0.73 2.30 -2.76
CA TYR A 184 0.16 2.71 -1.49
C TYR A 184 0.50 4.17 -1.15
N ASP A 185 1.61 4.72 -1.65
CA ASP A 185 1.89 6.15 -1.57
C ASP A 185 0.80 7.00 -2.24
N CYS A 186 0.09 6.45 -3.23
CA CYS A 186 -1.01 7.13 -3.91
C CYS A 186 -2.37 6.89 -3.26
N PHE A 187 -2.63 5.67 -2.78
CA PHE A 187 -3.99 5.19 -2.46
C PHE A 187 -4.13 4.57 -1.07
N GLY A 188 -3.02 4.34 -0.36
CA GLY A 188 -3.00 3.68 0.95
C GLY A 188 -3.31 4.62 2.10
N ASP A 189 -3.93 4.09 3.15
CA ASP A 189 -4.11 4.82 4.41
C ASP A 189 -2.74 5.01 5.11
N PRO A 190 -2.30 6.25 5.38
CA PRO A 190 -1.07 6.51 6.11
C PRO A 190 -0.97 5.81 7.47
N LYS A 191 -2.10 5.53 8.13
CA LYS A 191 -2.15 4.78 9.40
C LYS A 191 -1.76 3.32 9.20
N VAL A 192 -2.26 2.69 8.14
CA VAL A 192 -1.93 1.29 7.80
C VAL A 192 -0.49 1.17 7.34
N MET A 193 0.01 2.19 6.64
CA MET A 193 1.40 2.24 6.18
C MET A 193 2.42 2.64 7.25
N GLY A 194 1.98 3.33 8.30
CA GLY A 194 2.87 3.88 9.33
C GLY A 194 3.82 5.00 8.83
N LYS A 195 3.56 5.57 7.65
CA LYS A 195 4.32 6.69 7.04
C LYS A 195 3.36 7.62 6.30
N VAL A 196 3.52 8.93 6.51
CA VAL A 196 2.92 9.97 5.66
C VAL A 196 3.86 10.20 4.49
N THR A 197 3.44 9.88 3.27
CA THR A 197 4.31 9.94 2.09
C THR A 197 4.07 11.24 1.33
N SER A 198 5.15 11.83 0.80
CA SER A 198 5.14 13.13 0.11
C SER A 198 5.92 13.06 -1.20
N ASP A 199 6.14 11.85 -1.69
CA ASP A 199 7.14 11.61 -2.71
C ASP A 199 6.71 12.10 -4.08
N ILE A 200 5.44 11.90 -4.44
CA ILE A 200 4.85 12.40 -5.67
C ILE A 200 4.76 13.92 -5.66
N THR A 201 4.35 14.51 -4.53
CA THR A 201 4.25 15.97 -4.39
C THR A 201 5.62 16.64 -4.44
N LYS A 202 6.69 15.95 -3.99
CA LYS A 202 8.09 16.38 -4.13
C LYS A 202 8.73 16.03 -5.48
N GLY A 203 8.00 15.42 -6.42
CA GLY A 203 8.51 15.10 -7.75
C GLY A 203 9.55 13.97 -7.76
N ARG A 204 9.53 13.09 -6.76
CA ARG A 204 10.44 11.93 -6.67
C ARG A 204 10.16 10.93 -7.79
N CYS A 205 11.18 10.12 -8.11
CA CYS A 205 11.06 9.07 -9.12
C CYS A 205 10.20 7.92 -8.58
N ARG A 206 8.94 7.84 -8.99
CA ARG A 206 7.97 6.82 -8.58
C ARG A 206 7.46 6.05 -9.79
N TRP A 207 7.13 4.78 -9.59
CA TRP A 207 6.71 3.85 -10.66
C TRP A 207 5.58 4.42 -11.53
N PRO A 208 4.49 5.02 -10.99
CA PRO A 208 3.45 5.62 -11.81
C PRO A 208 3.97 6.72 -12.75
N ALA A 209 4.87 7.59 -12.25
CA ALA A 209 5.48 8.65 -13.04
C ALA A 209 6.42 8.11 -14.13
N VAL A 210 7.19 7.05 -13.84
CA VAL A 210 8.05 6.38 -14.81
C VAL A 210 7.23 5.73 -15.92
N VAL A 211 6.14 5.03 -15.56
CA VAL A 211 5.21 4.43 -16.52
C VAL A 211 4.56 5.50 -17.39
N ALA A 212 4.07 6.59 -16.79
CA ALA A 212 3.50 7.72 -17.52
C ALA A 212 4.52 8.29 -18.52
N MET A 213 5.76 8.57 -18.10
CA MET A 213 6.81 9.07 -18.97
C MET A 213 7.22 8.08 -20.08
N LYS A 214 7.11 6.77 -19.84
CA LYS A 214 7.38 5.74 -20.85
C LYS A 214 6.30 5.73 -21.94
N LEU A 215 5.03 5.84 -21.55
CA LEU A 215 3.88 5.76 -22.45
C LEU A 215 3.55 7.10 -23.13
N ALA A 216 3.91 8.22 -22.49
CA ALA A 216 3.58 9.55 -22.95
C ALA A 216 4.21 9.89 -24.31
N ASN A 217 3.41 10.51 -25.16
CA ASN A 217 3.86 11.18 -26.37
C ASN A 217 4.71 12.43 -26.01
N PRO A 218 5.40 13.07 -26.98
CA PRO A 218 6.25 14.23 -26.70
C PRO A 218 5.53 15.39 -26.00
N GLU A 219 4.28 15.69 -26.37
CA GLU A 219 3.50 16.77 -25.76
C GLU A 219 3.14 16.46 -24.30
N GLN A 220 2.66 15.25 -24.03
CA GLN A 220 2.35 14.77 -22.68
C GLN A 220 3.59 14.75 -21.77
N LYS A 221 4.77 14.44 -22.32
CA LYS A 221 6.04 14.51 -21.57
C LYS A 221 6.38 15.93 -21.14
N GLU A 222 6.14 16.93 -21.98
CA GLU A 222 6.38 18.33 -21.61
C GLU A 222 5.40 18.82 -20.55
N ILE A 223 4.14 18.37 -20.60
CA ILE A 223 3.16 18.62 -19.54
C ILE A 223 3.66 18.01 -18.22
N MET A 224 4.10 16.74 -18.22
CA MET A 224 4.61 16.07 -17.02
C MET A 224 5.84 16.79 -16.45
N LYS A 225 6.81 17.18 -17.29
CA LYS A 225 8.00 17.93 -16.85
C LYS A 225 7.66 19.29 -16.25
N SER A 226 6.63 19.95 -16.75
CA SER A 226 6.24 21.29 -16.32
C SER A 226 5.44 21.30 -15.02
N ASN A 227 4.82 20.18 -14.65
CA ASN A 227 3.83 20.13 -13.56
C ASN A 227 4.14 19.10 -12.45
N TYR A 228 4.84 17.99 -12.75
CA TYR A 228 5.10 16.93 -11.76
C TYR A 228 5.95 17.46 -10.59
N GLY A 229 5.51 17.17 -9.36
CA GLY A 229 6.18 17.63 -8.14
C GLY A 229 5.99 19.12 -7.83
N ARG A 230 4.95 19.76 -8.36
CA ARG A 230 4.61 21.16 -8.07
C ARG A 230 3.27 21.23 -7.37
N GLU A 231 3.24 21.98 -6.27
CA GLU A 231 2.01 22.27 -5.56
C GLU A 231 1.21 23.34 -6.29
N ASP A 232 -0.10 23.10 -6.42
CA ASP A 232 -1.07 24.10 -6.82
C ASP A 232 -2.18 24.14 -5.74
N PRO A 233 -2.10 25.09 -4.80
CA PRO A 233 -3.07 25.19 -3.73
C PRO A 233 -4.51 25.37 -4.21
N GLU A 234 -4.72 25.92 -5.41
CA GLU A 234 -6.07 26.14 -5.94
C GLU A 234 -6.74 24.83 -6.37
N SER A 235 -5.96 23.86 -6.86
CA SER A 235 -6.45 22.52 -7.22
C SER A 235 -7.04 21.77 -6.01
N TYR A 236 -6.54 22.04 -4.80
CA TYR A 236 -7.07 21.42 -3.57
C TYR A 236 -8.51 21.83 -3.28
N TYR A 237 -8.95 23.04 -3.67
CA TYR A 237 -10.33 23.45 -3.44
C TYR A 237 -11.33 22.57 -4.20
N LEU A 238 -10.99 22.11 -5.41
CA LEU A 238 -11.86 21.21 -6.17
C LEU A 238 -11.94 19.84 -5.50
N GLY A 239 -10.79 19.33 -5.03
CA GLY A 239 -10.72 18.12 -4.21
C GLY A 239 -11.61 18.25 -2.97
N TRP A 240 -11.47 19.32 -2.19
CA TRP A 240 -12.31 19.56 -1.02
C TRP A 240 -13.81 19.70 -1.34
N CYS A 241 -14.17 20.34 -2.46
CA CYS A 241 -15.57 20.38 -2.88
C CYS A 241 -16.11 18.97 -3.14
N TYR A 242 -15.33 18.13 -3.82
CA TYR A 242 -15.70 16.74 -4.10
C TYR A 242 -15.77 15.91 -2.82
N GLU A 243 -14.76 15.96 -1.96
CA GLU A 243 -14.70 15.25 -0.68
C GLU A 243 -15.86 15.60 0.25
N VAL A 244 -16.26 16.87 0.33
CA VAL A 244 -17.43 17.28 1.12
C VAL A 244 -18.71 16.64 0.57
N VAL A 245 -18.87 16.57 -0.75
CA VAL A 245 -20.01 15.85 -1.36
C VAL A 245 -19.93 14.36 -1.05
N MET A 246 -18.77 13.72 -1.22
CA MET A 246 -18.59 12.29 -0.94
C MET A 246 -18.81 11.93 0.54
N GLU A 247 -18.37 12.77 1.46
CA GLU A 247 -18.56 12.54 2.89
C GLU A 247 -20.04 12.58 3.28
N SER A 248 -20.89 13.33 2.56
CA SER A 248 -22.34 13.26 2.75
C SER A 248 -22.91 11.85 2.47
N PHE A 249 -22.33 11.12 1.51
CA PHE A 249 -22.70 9.74 1.20
C PHE A 249 -22.16 8.77 2.25
N ASN A 250 -20.92 8.95 2.72
CA ASN A 250 -20.37 8.16 3.82
C ASN A 250 -21.22 8.26 5.10
N LEU A 251 -21.73 9.45 5.43
CA LEU A 251 -22.63 9.62 6.58
C LEU A 251 -24.00 9.00 6.33
N ALA A 252 -24.50 9.03 5.09
CA ALA A 252 -25.77 8.40 4.76
C ALA A 252 -25.65 6.86 4.83
N ASP A 253 -24.55 6.33 4.30
CA ASP A 253 -24.15 4.93 4.34
C ASP A 253 -24.07 4.40 5.78
N ASP A 254 -23.41 5.14 6.68
CA ASP A 254 -23.38 4.80 8.13
C ASP A 254 -24.79 4.62 8.72
N ILE A 255 -25.77 5.41 8.26
CA ILE A 255 -27.16 5.31 8.73
C ILE A 255 -27.86 4.09 8.10
N PHE A 256 -27.63 3.83 6.81
CA PHE A 256 -28.24 2.70 6.10
C PHE A 256 -27.76 1.35 6.65
N ASP A 257 -26.47 1.26 6.96
CA ASP A 257 -25.82 0.02 7.38
C ASP A 257 -25.80 -0.17 8.90
N GLU A 258 -26.40 0.76 9.65
CA GLU A 258 -26.34 0.79 11.11
C GLU A 258 -24.89 0.74 11.63
N GLY A 259 -23.99 1.46 10.94
CA GLY A 259 -22.55 1.51 11.23
C GLY A 259 -22.28 1.97 12.66
N GLN A 260 -21.34 1.30 13.34
CA GLN A 260 -20.99 1.62 14.73
C GLN A 260 -19.85 2.64 14.81
N THR A 261 -18.84 2.46 13.96
CA THR A 261 -17.65 3.31 13.94
C THR A 261 -17.18 3.61 12.53
N ARG A 262 -16.72 4.84 12.31
CA ARG A 262 -16.02 5.28 11.10
C ARG A 262 -14.76 6.04 11.51
N ARG A 263 -13.60 5.65 10.94
CA ARG A 263 -12.28 6.27 11.21
C ARG A 263 -11.97 6.41 12.71
N ASP A 264 -12.12 5.30 13.45
CA ASP A 264 -11.89 5.19 14.91
C ASP A 264 -12.81 6.04 15.78
N ARG A 265 -13.95 6.48 15.25
CA ARG A 265 -14.94 7.30 15.96
C ARG A 265 -16.33 6.71 15.82
N ILE A 266 -17.17 6.94 16.82
CA ILE A 266 -18.60 6.61 16.76
C ILE A 266 -19.23 7.30 15.54
N CYS A 267 -20.01 6.56 14.75
CA CYS A 267 -20.70 7.11 13.58
C CYS A 267 -21.60 8.29 13.97
N TRP A 268 -21.66 9.33 13.13
CA TRP A 268 -22.28 10.62 13.46
C TRP A 268 -23.72 10.49 13.98
N TYR A 269 -24.53 9.63 13.35
CA TYR A 269 -25.93 9.43 13.72
C TYR A 269 -26.14 8.74 15.08
N GLN A 270 -25.11 8.08 15.62
CA GLN A 270 -25.18 7.42 16.93
C GLN A 270 -24.87 8.37 18.10
N LEU A 271 -24.43 9.60 17.84
CA LEU A 271 -24.18 10.56 18.90
C LEU A 271 -25.49 10.92 19.63
N PRO A 272 -25.49 11.00 20.99
CA PRO A 272 -26.73 11.15 21.77
C PRO A 272 -27.57 12.39 21.44
N ASP A 273 -26.95 13.44 20.93
CA ASP A 273 -27.56 14.73 20.59
C ASP A 273 -27.90 14.90 19.09
N VAL A 274 -27.49 13.94 18.26
CA VAL A 274 -27.70 13.94 16.81
C VAL A 274 -28.90 13.05 16.44
N GLY A 275 -28.76 11.73 16.61
CA GLY A 275 -29.79 10.75 16.27
C GLY A 275 -30.32 10.90 14.84
N PRO A 276 -31.65 10.81 14.62
CA PRO A 276 -32.26 10.91 13.29
C PRO A 276 -32.03 12.23 12.54
N ARG A 277 -31.56 13.29 13.23
CA ARG A 277 -31.21 14.57 12.57
C ARG A 277 -30.04 14.42 11.60
N ALA A 278 -29.22 13.38 11.77
CA ALA A 278 -28.13 13.05 10.85
C ALA A 278 -28.59 12.98 9.39
N VAL A 279 -29.83 12.56 9.11
CA VAL A 279 -30.41 12.54 7.75
C VAL A 279 -30.47 13.95 7.14
N ASN A 280 -30.80 14.97 7.94
CA ASN A 280 -30.76 16.35 7.46
C ASN A 280 -29.32 16.88 7.37
N ASP A 281 -28.44 16.45 8.27
CA ASP A 281 -27.03 16.85 8.26
C ASP A 281 -26.32 16.37 6.99
N THR A 282 -26.62 15.16 6.50
CA THR A 282 -26.05 14.65 5.23
C THR A 282 -26.43 15.56 4.06
N LEU A 283 -27.71 15.94 3.94
CA LEU A 283 -28.20 16.87 2.90
C LEU A 283 -27.54 18.24 3.02
N MET A 284 -27.36 18.75 4.24
CA MET A 284 -26.68 20.03 4.47
C MET A 284 -25.21 19.99 4.03
N ILE A 285 -24.51 18.90 4.30
CA ILE A 285 -23.12 18.69 3.88
C ILE A 285 -23.03 18.60 2.35
N GLU A 286 -23.92 17.85 1.71
CA GLU A 286 -23.98 17.75 0.25
C GLU A 286 -24.17 19.14 -0.40
N ILE A 287 -25.16 19.91 0.09
CA ILE A 287 -25.43 21.28 -0.38
C ILE A 287 -24.24 22.21 -0.11
N ALA A 288 -23.53 22.03 1.01
CA ALA A 288 -22.31 22.79 1.30
C ALA A 288 -21.22 22.52 0.27
N GLY A 289 -21.04 21.27 -0.16
CA GLY A 289 -20.12 20.90 -1.24
C GLY A 289 -20.43 21.63 -2.55
N TYR A 290 -21.69 21.64 -2.99
CA TYR A 290 -22.11 22.39 -4.17
C TYR A 290 -21.99 23.91 -4.00
N TYR A 291 -22.22 24.43 -2.80
CA TYR A 291 -22.00 25.85 -2.50
C TYR A 291 -20.52 26.22 -2.67
N LEU A 292 -19.60 25.41 -2.13
CA LEU A 292 -18.15 25.62 -2.28
C LEU A 292 -17.74 25.54 -3.75
N LEU A 293 -18.26 24.55 -4.49
CA LEU A 293 -18.00 24.41 -5.92
C LEU A 293 -18.41 25.67 -6.68
N ARG A 294 -19.63 26.19 -6.45
CA ARG A 294 -20.10 27.43 -7.07
C ARG A 294 -19.28 28.64 -6.64
N LYS A 295 -18.91 28.73 -5.35
CA LYS A 295 -18.18 29.87 -4.80
C LYS A 295 -16.79 30.02 -5.42
N TYR A 296 -16.05 28.91 -5.55
CA TYR A 296 -14.67 28.94 -6.04
C TYR A 296 -14.57 28.77 -7.55
N PHE A 297 -15.42 27.95 -8.15
CA PHE A 297 -15.32 27.60 -9.57
C PHE A 297 -16.40 28.25 -10.44
N GLY A 298 -17.42 28.89 -9.85
CA GLY A 298 -18.60 29.40 -10.58
C GLY A 298 -18.34 30.43 -11.68
N ASN A 299 -17.20 31.12 -11.62
CA ASN A 299 -16.78 32.09 -12.64
C ASN A 299 -15.94 31.46 -13.77
N LEU A 300 -15.56 30.18 -13.64
CA LEU A 300 -14.74 29.49 -14.64
C LEU A 300 -15.62 28.97 -15.78
N GLU A 301 -15.07 28.97 -16.99
CA GLU A 301 -15.75 28.44 -18.18
C GLU A 301 -16.11 26.94 -18.03
N CYS A 302 -15.29 26.17 -17.30
CA CYS A 302 -15.50 24.75 -17.06
C CYS A 302 -16.51 24.44 -15.94
N TYR A 303 -17.02 25.44 -15.21
CA TYR A 303 -17.90 25.24 -14.05
C TYR A 303 -19.08 24.32 -14.33
N THR A 304 -19.79 24.55 -15.44
CA THR A 304 -20.97 23.75 -15.79
C THR A 304 -20.63 22.28 -16.07
N ARG A 305 -19.43 22.01 -16.59
CA ARG A 305 -18.92 20.64 -16.77
C ARG A 305 -18.56 20.01 -15.43
N LEU A 306 -17.89 20.73 -14.55
CA LEU A 306 -17.56 20.26 -13.19
C LEU A 306 -18.83 19.91 -12.40
N LEU A 307 -19.82 20.82 -12.40
CA LEU A 307 -21.11 20.59 -11.75
C LEU A 307 -21.85 19.38 -12.35
N LYS A 308 -21.86 19.24 -13.68
CA LYS A 308 -22.49 18.09 -14.34
C LYS A 308 -21.83 16.78 -13.93
N LEU A 309 -20.49 16.73 -13.92
CA LEU A 309 -19.75 15.53 -13.51
C LEU A 309 -20.11 15.13 -12.09
N ILE A 310 -20.01 16.05 -11.12
CA ILE A 310 -20.33 15.74 -9.71
C ILE A 310 -21.78 15.25 -9.58
N ASN A 311 -22.75 15.94 -10.18
CA ASN A 311 -24.16 15.54 -10.13
C ASN A 311 -24.41 14.15 -10.74
N GLU A 312 -23.81 13.86 -11.90
CA GLU A 312 -23.99 12.58 -12.61
C GLU A 312 -23.42 11.43 -11.77
N PHE A 313 -22.28 11.64 -11.12
CA PHE A 313 -21.67 10.64 -10.25
C PHE A 313 -22.42 10.46 -8.93
N THR A 314 -22.83 11.55 -8.29
CA THR A 314 -23.70 11.50 -7.11
C THR A 314 -24.95 10.68 -7.38
N PHE A 315 -25.60 10.90 -8.54
CA PHE A 315 -26.77 10.12 -8.93
C PHE A 315 -26.44 8.64 -9.14
N GLN A 316 -25.30 8.33 -9.77
CA GLN A 316 -24.83 6.96 -9.97
C GLN A 316 -24.57 6.23 -8.64
N VAL A 317 -23.95 6.90 -7.66
CA VAL A 317 -23.71 6.35 -6.31
C VAL A 317 -25.01 6.04 -5.61
N CYS A 318 -26.01 6.94 -5.66
CA CYS A 318 -27.33 6.68 -5.10
C CYS A 318 -27.99 5.43 -5.71
N ILE A 319 -27.86 5.23 -7.03
CA ILE A 319 -28.36 4.02 -7.69
C ILE A 319 -27.60 2.79 -7.22
N GLY A 320 -26.27 2.87 -7.15
CA GLY A 320 -25.42 1.78 -6.70
C GLY A 320 -25.74 1.34 -5.27
N GLN A 321 -25.94 2.28 -4.36
CA GLN A 321 -26.33 1.97 -2.97
C GLN A 321 -27.69 1.28 -2.90
N ASN A 322 -28.67 1.73 -3.69
CA ASN A 322 -29.97 1.07 -3.76
C ASN A 322 -29.84 -0.37 -4.28
N LEU A 323 -29.01 -0.58 -5.30
CA LEU A 323 -28.74 -1.91 -5.85
C LEU A 323 -28.10 -2.83 -4.80
N ASP A 324 -27.11 -2.33 -4.05
CA ASP A 324 -26.42 -3.09 -3.02
C ASP A 324 -27.37 -3.58 -1.92
N VAL A 325 -28.19 -2.66 -1.40
CA VAL A 325 -29.22 -2.96 -0.39
C VAL A 325 -30.27 -3.98 -0.90
N ASP A 326 -30.60 -3.98 -2.19
CA ASP A 326 -31.57 -4.91 -2.75
C ASP A 326 -30.99 -6.29 -3.08
N VAL A 327 -29.69 -6.35 -3.35
CA VAL A 327 -28.95 -7.60 -3.57
C VAL A 327 -28.64 -8.28 -2.24
N SER A 328 -28.27 -7.53 -1.20
CA SER A 328 -27.90 -8.08 0.12
C SER A 328 -29.05 -8.82 0.82
N LYS A 329 -30.31 -8.54 0.45
CA LYS A 329 -31.51 -9.22 0.97
C LYS A 329 -31.74 -10.62 0.40
N ASP A 330 -31.04 -11.00 -0.68
CA ASP A 330 -31.28 -12.24 -1.43
C ASP A 330 -29.96 -12.91 -1.83
N LEU A 331 -29.60 -13.98 -1.12
CA LEU A 331 -28.34 -14.71 -1.34
C LEU A 331 -28.21 -15.28 -2.76
N ASP A 332 -29.32 -15.58 -3.44
CA ASP A 332 -29.28 -16.08 -4.81
C ASP A 332 -28.82 -15.02 -5.82
N LYS A 333 -28.85 -13.74 -5.43
CA LYS A 333 -28.33 -12.62 -6.22
C LYS A 333 -26.85 -12.33 -5.95
N LEU A 334 -26.20 -13.01 -5.01
CA LEU A 334 -24.76 -12.82 -4.75
C LEU A 334 -23.93 -13.55 -5.81
N THR A 335 -23.63 -12.84 -6.88
CA THR A 335 -22.86 -13.36 -8.02
C THR A 335 -21.72 -12.41 -8.35
N PHE A 336 -20.71 -12.88 -9.09
CA PHE A 336 -19.65 -11.99 -9.59
C PHE A 336 -20.18 -10.91 -10.54
N ASP A 337 -21.33 -11.12 -11.20
CA ASP A 337 -21.91 -10.13 -12.10
C ASP A 337 -22.54 -8.98 -11.31
N THR A 338 -23.36 -9.31 -10.30
CA THR A 338 -23.97 -8.32 -9.39
C THR A 338 -22.94 -7.59 -8.55
N TYR A 339 -21.92 -8.29 -8.05
CA TYR A 339 -20.80 -7.68 -7.33
C TYR A 339 -20.04 -6.67 -8.21
N ARG A 340 -19.76 -7.00 -9.48
CA ARG A 340 -19.14 -6.07 -10.43
C ARG A 340 -20.02 -4.87 -10.76
N GLU A 341 -21.33 -5.07 -10.82
CA GLU A 341 -22.28 -3.97 -11.09
C GLU A 341 -22.40 -3.01 -9.90
N ILE A 342 -22.46 -3.55 -8.67
CA ILE A 342 -22.45 -2.76 -7.43
C ILE A 342 -21.16 -1.93 -7.37
N ILE A 343 -19.98 -2.56 -7.43
CA ILE A 343 -18.69 -1.85 -7.39
C ILE A 343 -18.57 -0.82 -8.51
N GLY A 344 -19.02 -1.19 -9.71
CA GLY A 344 -19.03 -0.33 -10.88
C GLY A 344 -19.92 0.91 -10.72
N THR A 345 -20.86 0.92 -9.78
CA THR A 345 -21.79 2.02 -9.54
C THR A 345 -21.52 2.77 -8.24
N THR A 346 -21.05 2.11 -7.19
CA THR A 346 -20.76 2.72 -5.88
C THR A 346 -19.35 3.27 -5.77
N THR A 347 -18.32 2.49 -6.14
CA THR A 347 -16.94 2.81 -5.72
C THR A 347 -15.99 3.13 -6.87
N LEU A 348 -16.05 2.37 -7.97
CA LEU A 348 -15.06 2.45 -9.06
C LEU A 348 -15.00 3.84 -9.70
N TYR A 349 -16.16 4.49 -9.84
CA TYR A 349 -16.22 5.85 -10.35
C TYR A 349 -15.78 6.85 -9.29
N VAL A 350 -16.21 6.67 -8.04
CA VAL A 350 -15.96 7.59 -6.94
C VAL A 350 -14.48 7.74 -6.61
N VAL A 351 -13.78 6.63 -6.48
CA VAL A 351 -12.37 6.61 -6.05
C VAL A 351 -11.42 6.76 -7.24
N GLY A 352 -11.77 6.18 -8.39
CA GLY A 352 -10.90 6.15 -9.56
C GLY A 352 -11.20 7.21 -10.61
N TYR A 353 -12.36 7.11 -11.25
CA TYR A 353 -12.65 7.87 -12.47
C TYR A 353 -12.89 9.36 -12.20
N ASN A 354 -13.67 9.68 -11.17
CA ASN A 354 -14.20 11.03 -10.94
C ASN A 354 -13.13 12.03 -10.55
N PRO A 355 -12.19 11.73 -9.62
CA PRO A 355 -11.13 12.67 -9.27
C PRO A 355 -10.28 13.04 -10.49
N ILE A 356 -10.01 12.06 -11.36
CA ILE A 356 -9.24 12.27 -12.59
C ILE A 356 -10.06 13.10 -13.60
N ALA A 357 -11.35 12.79 -13.80
CA ALA A 357 -12.23 13.54 -14.69
C ALA A 357 -12.40 15.01 -14.28
N LEU A 358 -12.51 15.27 -12.97
CA LEU A 358 -12.59 16.60 -12.40
C LEU A 358 -11.28 17.37 -12.61
N GLY A 359 -10.14 16.75 -12.32
CA GLY A 359 -8.81 17.33 -12.55
C GLY A 359 -8.57 17.67 -14.02
N MET A 360 -8.88 16.75 -14.94
CA MET A 360 -8.78 16.99 -16.38
C MET A 360 -9.69 18.14 -16.83
N THR A 361 -10.92 18.18 -16.35
CA THR A 361 -11.87 19.25 -16.70
C THR A 361 -11.39 20.61 -16.20
N LEU A 362 -10.81 20.66 -14.99
CA LEU A 362 -10.22 21.88 -14.44
C LEU A 362 -8.99 22.33 -15.23
N ALA A 363 -8.16 21.39 -15.68
CA ALA A 363 -6.99 21.64 -16.53
C ALA A 363 -7.36 22.04 -17.99
N GLY A 364 -8.64 22.19 -18.31
CA GLY A 364 -9.12 22.68 -19.60
C GLY A 364 -9.41 21.59 -20.64
N TYR A 365 -9.26 20.30 -20.29
CA TYR A 365 -9.64 19.22 -21.20
C TYR A 365 -11.16 19.12 -21.31
N THR A 366 -11.67 19.28 -22.52
CA THR A 366 -13.12 19.15 -22.81
C THR A 366 -13.51 17.77 -23.32
N ASP A 367 -12.55 17.02 -23.86
CA ASP A 367 -12.73 15.64 -24.30
C ASP A 367 -12.12 14.67 -23.28
N LEU A 368 -12.98 13.86 -22.67
CA LEU A 368 -12.59 12.82 -21.72
C LEU A 368 -12.49 11.44 -22.38
N HIS A 369 -12.37 11.35 -23.72
CA HIS A 369 -12.21 10.07 -24.42
C HIS A 369 -11.01 9.27 -23.92
N VAL A 370 -9.91 9.95 -23.58
CA VAL A 370 -8.73 9.32 -22.95
C VAL A 370 -9.08 8.62 -21.63
N LEU A 371 -10.03 9.14 -20.85
CA LEU A 371 -10.50 8.43 -19.65
C LEU A 371 -11.38 7.23 -19.96
N LYS A 372 -12.07 7.23 -21.10
CA LYS A 372 -12.79 6.04 -21.57
C LYS A 372 -11.81 4.93 -21.95
N GLU A 373 -10.68 5.28 -22.59
CA GLU A 373 -9.61 4.33 -22.91
C GLU A 373 -8.88 3.84 -21.65
N ALA A 374 -8.66 4.73 -20.68
CA ALA A 374 -8.05 4.39 -19.39
C ALA A 374 -9.01 3.71 -18.42
N LYS A 375 -10.31 3.61 -18.75
CA LYS A 375 -11.36 3.08 -17.86
C LYS A 375 -11.06 1.67 -17.40
N SER A 376 -10.51 0.80 -18.25
CA SER A 376 -10.14 -0.57 -17.86
C SER A 376 -9.05 -0.59 -16.80
N ILE A 377 -8.02 0.25 -16.94
CA ILE A 377 -6.92 0.35 -15.97
C ILE A 377 -7.44 0.90 -14.64
N ILE A 378 -8.24 1.96 -14.69
CA ILE A 378 -8.88 2.54 -13.51
C ILE A 378 -9.76 1.48 -12.84
N ALA A 379 -10.54 0.74 -13.62
CA ALA A 379 -11.39 -0.33 -13.12
C ALA A 379 -10.58 -1.41 -12.40
N ASP A 380 -9.52 -1.93 -13.01
CA ASP A 380 -8.70 -3.00 -12.43
C ASP A 380 -8.04 -2.57 -11.11
N ILE A 381 -7.54 -1.33 -11.04
CA ILE A 381 -6.98 -0.75 -9.80
C ILE A 381 -8.05 -0.66 -8.72
N ASN A 382 -9.24 -0.19 -9.06
CA ASN A 382 -10.33 -0.01 -8.10
C ASN A 382 -10.92 -1.36 -7.65
N TYR A 383 -10.97 -2.36 -8.53
CA TYR A 383 -11.34 -3.73 -8.16
C TYR A 383 -10.34 -4.31 -7.17
N PHE A 384 -9.04 -4.13 -7.40
CA PHE A 384 -8.02 -4.56 -6.45
C PHE A 384 -8.21 -3.89 -5.08
N TYR A 385 -8.43 -2.57 -5.06
CA TYR A 385 -8.69 -1.82 -3.83
C TYR A 385 -9.91 -2.35 -3.06
N ILE A 386 -11.03 -2.60 -3.74
CA ILE A 386 -12.24 -3.12 -3.08
C ILE A 386 -12.07 -4.54 -2.59
N ILE A 387 -11.50 -5.45 -3.39
CA ILE A 387 -11.25 -6.82 -2.95
C ILE A 387 -10.34 -6.84 -1.72
N GLN A 388 -9.36 -5.93 -1.67
CA GLN A 388 -8.50 -5.77 -0.51
C GLN A 388 -9.27 -5.21 0.70
N ASN A 389 -10.18 -4.26 0.49
CA ASN A 389 -11.06 -3.74 1.54
C ASN A 389 -11.97 -4.83 2.11
N ASP A 390 -12.67 -5.60 1.27
CA ASP A 390 -13.51 -6.73 1.68
C ASP A 390 -12.71 -7.79 2.46
N PHE A 391 -11.48 -8.04 2.03
CA PHE A 391 -10.56 -8.95 2.72
C PHE A 391 -10.21 -8.42 4.13
N TYR A 392 -9.89 -7.13 4.26
CA TYR A 392 -9.58 -6.54 5.56
C TYR A 392 -10.80 -6.45 6.48
N ASP A 393 -12.00 -6.23 5.93
CA ASP A 393 -13.24 -6.27 6.72
C ASP A 393 -13.49 -7.65 7.33
N SER A 394 -13.07 -8.72 6.64
CA SER A 394 -13.25 -10.10 7.11
C SER A 394 -12.09 -10.62 7.98
N PHE A 395 -10.86 -10.18 7.70
CA PHE A 395 -9.63 -10.79 8.24
C PHE A 395 -8.63 -9.79 8.84
N GLY A 396 -8.92 -8.49 8.78
CA GLY A 396 -8.11 -7.44 9.39
C GLY A 396 -8.20 -7.45 10.92
N ASP A 397 -7.22 -6.82 11.58
CA ASP A 397 -7.31 -6.54 13.01
C ASP A 397 -8.33 -5.39 13.21
N PRO A 398 -9.33 -5.51 14.11
CA PRO A 398 -10.41 -4.54 14.29
C PRO A 398 -9.97 -3.14 14.72
#